data_AF-B0ME70-F1
#
_entry.id   AF-B0ME70-F1
#
_cell.length_a   1.000
_cell.length_b   1.000
_cell.length_c   1.000
_cell.angle_alpha   90.00
_cell.angle_beta   90.00
_cell.angle_gamma   90.00
#
_symmetry.space_group_name_H-M   'P 1'
#
loop_
_entity.id
_entity.type
_entity.pdbx_description
1 polymer ?
#
loop_
_entity_poly.entity_id
_entity_poly.type
_entity_poly.pdbx_seq_one_letter_code
_entity_poly.pdbx_strand_id
1 'polypeptide(L)' 'MIKVTKEQIILLHDQLIQETGGSGGIRDEGLLDSALYAPF' A
#
# COMPACT_ATOMS: atom_id res chain seq x y z
N MET A 1 -9.99 8.55 -14.34
CA MET A 1 -8.74 8.17 -13.65
C MET A 1 -9.08 7.12 -12.62
N ILE A 2 -8.41 5.97 -12.66
CA ILE A 2 -8.58 4.94 -11.63
C ILE A 2 -7.71 5.37 -10.45
N LYS A 3 -8.32 5.63 -9.29
CA LYS A 3 -7.59 5.88 -8.03
C LYS A 3 -7.58 4.58 -7.23
N VAL A 4 -6.39 4.13 -6.87
CA VAL A 4 -6.21 2.96 -6.00
C VAL A 4 -6.47 3.40 -4.57
N THR A 5 -7.33 2.71 -3.83
CA THR A 5 -7.60 3.05 -2.42
C THR A 5 -6.51 2.49 -1.51
N LYS A 6 -6.40 3.03 -0.29
CA LYS A 6 -5.48 2.53 0.74
C LYS A 6 -5.65 1.02 0.97
N GLU A 7 -6.90 0.56 1.07
CA GLU A 7 -7.23 -0.87 1.23
C GLU A 7 -6.75 -1.71 0.04
N GLN A 8 -6.93 -1.23 -1.19
CA GLN A 8 -6.45 -1.93 -2.38
C GLN A 8 -4.92 -2.04 -2.39
N ILE A 9 -4.20 -1.01 -1.96
CA ILE A 9 -2.73 -1.04 -1.86
C ILE A 9 -2.28 -2.07 -0.81
N ILE A 10 -2.93 -2.08 0.35
CA ILE A 10 -2.62 -3.03 1.43
C ILE A 10 -2.87 -4.47 0.97
N LEU A 11 -4.00 -4.71 0.30
CA LEU A 11 -4.33 -6.02 -0.24
C LEU A 11 -3.27 -6.47 -1.26
N LEU A 12 -2.90 -5.60 -2.21
CA LEU A 12 -1.89 -5.91 -3.22
C LEU A 12 -0.53 -6.23 -2.58
N HIS A 13 -0.17 -5.46 -1.55
CA HIS A 13 1.08 -5.66 -0.82
C HIS A 13 1.12 -7.01 -0.09
N ASP A 14 0.02 -7.38 0.57
CA ASP A 14 -0.09 -8.68 1.24
C ASP A 14 0.02 -9.84 0.23
N GLN A 15 -0.69 -9.74 -0.89
CA GLN A 15 -0.61 -10.74 -1.98
C GLN A 15 0.82 -10.89 -2.50
N LEU A 16 1.52 -9.77 -2.74
CA LEU A 16 2.92 -9.80 -3.19
C LEU A 16 3.82 -10.49 -2.16
N ILE A 17 3.64 -10.21 -0.86
CA ILE A 17 4.42 -10.87 0.20
C ILE A 17 4.14 -12.36 0.27
N GLN A 18 2.88 -12.79 0.07
CA GLN A 18 2.56 -14.22 0.03
C GLN A 18 3.28 -14.95 -1.11
N GLU A 19 3.46 -14.29 -2.26
CA GLU A 19 4.09 -14.89 -3.44
C GLU A 19 5.63 -14.77 -3.42
N THR A 20 6.17 -13.63 -3.00
CA THR A 20 7.62 -13.36 -3.06
C THR A 20 8.34 -13.61 -1.74
N GLY A 21 7.59 -13.78 -0.65
CA GLY A 21 8.10 -13.67 0.71
C GLY A 21 8.38 -12.21 1.10
N GLY A 22 8.48 -11.95 2.41
CA GLY A 22 8.75 -10.62 2.95
C GLY A 22 8.13 -10.40 4.33
N SER A 23 8.30 -9.18 4.84
CA SER A 23 7.70 -8.74 6.11
C SER A 23 6.43 -7.95 5.83
N GLY A 24 5.30 -8.46 6.30
CA GLY A 24 4.00 -7.78 6.19
C GLY A 24 3.84 -6.59 7.13
N GLY A 25 2.80 -5.80 6.87
CA GLY A 25 2.40 -4.66 7.68
C GLY A 25 2.80 -3.31 7.08
N ILE A 26 2.26 -2.25 7.67
CA ILE A 26 2.50 -0.87 7.23
C ILE A 26 3.52 -0.25 8.18
N ARG A 27 4.58 0.32 7.62
CA ARG A 27 5.63 0.99 8.41
C ARG A 27 5.12 2.20 9.17
N ASP A 28 4.36 3.04 8.49
CA ASP A 28 3.74 4.24 9.05
C ASP A 28 2.50 4.58 8.21
N GLU A 29 1.35 4.72 8.86
CA GLU A 29 0.10 5.03 8.16
C GLU A 29 0.09 6.46 7.61
N GLY A 30 0.65 7.42 8.34
CA GLY A 30 0.71 8.81 7.90
C GLY A 30 1.59 9.00 6.66
N LEU A 31 2.63 8.18 6.52
CA LEU A 31 3.44 8.12 5.31
C LEU A 31 2.67 7.55 4.11
N LEU A 32 1.90 6.48 4.32
CA LEU A 32 1.07 5.88 3.26
C LEU A 32 -0.03 6.84 2.80
N ASP A 33 -0.69 7.51 3.74
CA ASP A 33 -1.70 8.53 3.45
C ASP A 33 -1.05 9.71 2.71
N SER A 34 0.12 10.19 3.14
CA SER A 34 0.84 11.26 2.42
C SER A 34 1.17 10.88 0.98
N ALA A 35 1.61 9.65 0.72
CA ALA A 35 1.89 9.16 -0.63
C ALA A 35 0.63 9.05 -1.51
N LEU A 36 -0.52 8.72 -0.91
CA LEU A 36 -1.81 8.64 -1.59
C LEU A 36 -2.39 10.01 -1.97
N TYR A 37 -2.14 11.03 -1.16
CA TYR A 37 -2.64 12.40 -1.37
C TYR A 37 -1.62 13.35 -2.00
N ALA A 38 -0.38 12.91 -2.19
CA ALA A 38 0.64 13.70 -2.87
C ALA A 38 0.23 13.95 -4.35
N PRO A 39 0.31 15.20 -4.84
CA PRO A 39 0.13 15.49 -6.26
C PRO A 39 1.31 14.93 -7.06
N PHE A 40 1.01 14.19 -8.13
CA PHE A 40 1.96 13.59 -9.07
C PHE A 40 2.10 14.40 -10.36
#